data_AF-A0A6S6SP18-F1
#
_entry.id   AF-A0A6S6SP18-F1
#
_cell.length_a   1.000
_cell.length_b   1.000
_cell.length_c   1.000
_cell.angle_alpha   90.00
_cell.angle_beta   90.00
_cell.angle_gamma   90.00
#
_symmetry.space_group_name_H-M   'P 1'
#
loop_
_entity.id
_entity.type
_entity.pdbx_description
1 polymer ?
#
loop_
_entity_poly.entity_id
_entity_poly.type
_entity_poly.pdbx_seq_one_letter_code
_entity_poly.pdbx_strand_id
1 'polypeptide(L)'
;MLKIIILSFCLITTLVSATQENTKLSYNASLILLDEMKQDAIILGTGQKILYVFIDPLCKHSCKFVRMVSKSPKMLSKYQYHFFLYAIPRLKSSEVISAIYLSENPLQTQLDVMVKKKISYHKDTNKTKAKIDRINTVAQKIAVSKRPYIFIVK
;
A
#
# COMPACT_ATOMS: atom_id res chain seq x y z
N MET A 1 18.11 -56.46 -24.62
CA MET A 1 18.73 -55.59 -23.60
C MET A 1 18.67 -54.14 -24.08
N LEU A 2 18.33 -53.21 -23.19
CA LEU A 2 18.43 -51.75 -23.37
C LEU A 2 17.30 -50.99 -24.11
N LYS A 3 16.01 -51.17 -23.76
CA LYS A 3 14.95 -50.20 -24.13
C LYS A 3 13.80 -50.08 -23.11
N ILE A 4 14.10 -50.01 -21.80
CA ILE A 4 13.06 -49.66 -20.79
C ILE A 4 13.72 -48.94 -19.59
N ILE A 5 14.39 -47.79 -19.80
CA ILE A 5 14.85 -46.94 -18.68
C ILE A 5 14.83 -45.45 -19.08
N ILE A 6 13.76 -44.93 -19.69
CA ILE A 6 13.56 -43.47 -19.82
C ILE A 6 12.07 -43.15 -19.80
N LEU A 7 11.35 -43.54 -18.76
CA LEU A 7 9.97 -43.05 -18.55
C LEU A 7 9.57 -43.01 -17.07
N SER A 8 10.54 -42.77 -16.19
CA SER A 8 10.30 -42.69 -14.74
C SER A 8 11.10 -41.56 -14.08
N PHE A 9 11.31 -40.45 -14.80
CA PHE A 9 11.99 -39.25 -14.29
C PHE A 9 11.18 -37.96 -14.52
N CYS A 10 9.84 -38.06 -14.59
CA CYS A 10 8.96 -36.89 -14.71
C CYS A 10 8.05 -36.67 -13.49
N LEU A 11 8.37 -37.27 -12.33
CA LEU A 11 7.49 -37.26 -11.15
C LEU A 11 8.16 -36.79 -9.85
N ILE A 12 9.24 -35.98 -9.93
CA ILE A 12 9.87 -35.33 -8.75
C ILE A 12 10.07 -33.83 -8.96
N THR A 13 9.15 -33.19 -9.68
CA THR A 13 8.96 -31.74 -9.54
C THR A 13 7.57 -31.48 -8.97
N THR A 14 7.28 -32.10 -7.81
CA THR A 14 6.36 -31.46 -6.88
C THR A 14 7.00 -30.12 -6.56
N LEU A 15 6.41 -29.08 -7.14
CA LEU A 15 6.68 -27.70 -6.77
C LEU A 15 6.76 -27.67 -5.24
N VAL A 16 7.96 -27.48 -4.72
CA VAL A 16 8.16 -26.77 -3.47
C VAL A 16 7.71 -25.35 -3.77
N SER A 17 6.39 -25.16 -3.87
CA SER A 17 5.79 -23.90 -3.49
C SER A 17 6.10 -23.80 -2.02
N ALA A 18 7.27 -23.22 -1.71
CA ALA A 18 7.55 -22.69 -0.39
C ALA A 18 6.39 -21.73 -0.11
N THR A 19 5.37 -22.23 0.59
CA THR A 19 4.40 -21.40 1.27
C THR A 19 5.22 -20.65 2.29
N GLN A 20 5.77 -19.51 1.87
CA GLN A 20 6.37 -18.55 2.74
C GLN A 20 5.22 -18.09 3.62
N GLU A 21 5.02 -18.77 4.75
CA GLU A 21 4.19 -18.29 5.82
C GLU A 21 4.78 -16.93 6.18
N ASN A 22 4.18 -15.88 5.63
CA ASN A 22 4.47 -14.51 6.04
C ASN A 22 3.95 -14.37 7.46
N THR A 23 4.73 -14.87 8.43
CA THR A 23 4.49 -14.63 9.85
C THR A 23 4.52 -13.13 10.02
N LYS A 24 3.35 -12.56 10.26
CA LYS A 24 3.16 -11.13 10.45
C LYS A 24 4.18 -10.62 11.46
N LEU A 25 4.92 -9.57 11.09
CA LEU A 25 5.89 -8.94 11.98
C LEU A 25 5.26 -8.51 13.31
N SER A 26 6.08 -8.50 14.37
CA SER A 26 5.68 -7.93 15.65
C SER A 26 5.28 -6.46 15.51
N TYR A 27 4.55 -5.94 16.50
CA TYR A 27 4.12 -4.54 16.50
C TYR A 27 5.32 -3.58 16.42
N ASN A 28 6.36 -3.79 17.23
CA ASN A 28 7.56 -2.94 17.25
C ASN A 28 8.33 -3.02 15.93
N ALA A 29 8.51 -4.22 15.38
CA ALA A 29 9.18 -4.40 14.09
C ALA A 29 8.39 -3.74 12.95
N SER A 30 7.06 -3.82 12.99
CA SER A 30 6.19 -3.13 12.03
C SER A 30 6.33 -1.61 12.17
N LEU A 31 6.37 -1.09 13.40
CA LEU A 31 6.49 0.35 13.66
C LEU A 31 7.80 0.93 13.14
N ILE A 32 8.92 0.24 13.33
CA ILE A 32 10.24 0.64 12.80
C ILE A 32 10.16 0.81 11.28
N LEU A 33 9.66 -0.21 10.57
CA LEU A 33 9.53 -0.15 9.11
C LEU A 33 8.59 0.97 8.62
N LEU A 34 7.52 1.25 9.38
CA LEU A 34 6.58 2.32 9.06
C LEU A 34 7.21 3.70 9.26
N ASP A 35 8.02 3.88 10.32
CA ASP A 35 8.71 5.16 10.58
C ASP A 35 9.80 5.43 9.54
N GLU A 36 10.56 4.39 9.14
CA GLU A 36 11.60 4.47 8.10
C GLU A 36 11.08 4.90 6.73
N MET A 37 9.80 4.66 6.44
CA MET A 37 9.17 5.05 5.17
C MET A 37 8.19 6.22 5.30
N LYS A 38 8.12 6.92 6.44
CA LYS A 38 7.14 8.01 6.65
C LYS A 38 7.23 9.14 5.62
N GLN A 39 8.40 9.39 5.06
CA GLN A 39 8.66 10.34 3.97
C GLN A 39 7.96 9.96 2.65
N ASP A 40 7.50 8.71 2.54
CA ASP A 40 6.72 8.23 1.40
C ASP A 40 5.21 8.41 1.58
N ALA A 41 4.77 8.84 2.77
CA ALA A 41 3.38 9.08 3.07
C ALA A 41 2.89 10.44 2.57
N ILE A 42 1.60 10.51 2.24
CA ILE A 42 0.86 11.77 2.09
C ILE A 42 0.21 12.06 3.44
N ILE A 43 0.54 13.21 4.02
CA ILE A 43 0.12 13.57 5.38
C ILE A 43 -1.20 14.35 5.33
N LEU A 44 -2.17 13.97 6.18
CA LEU A 44 -3.42 14.70 6.39
C LEU A 44 -3.68 14.88 7.89
N GLY A 45 -4.03 16.11 8.30
CA GLY A 45 -4.30 16.46 9.69
C GLY A 45 -3.09 17.03 10.43
N THR A 46 -3.33 17.53 11.63
CA THR A 46 -2.37 18.26 12.46
C THR A 46 -2.30 17.75 13.90
N GLY A 47 -3.05 16.69 14.23
CA GLY A 47 -3.07 16.14 15.58
C GLY A 47 -1.81 15.38 15.95
N GLN A 48 -1.59 15.20 17.26
CA GLN A 48 -0.38 14.55 17.78
C GLN A 48 -0.39 13.03 17.64
N LYS A 49 -1.55 12.40 17.42
CA LYS A 49 -1.67 10.94 17.32
C LYS A 49 -1.44 10.47 15.89
N ILE A 50 -0.33 9.78 15.65
CA ILE A 50 0.05 9.28 14.34
C ILE A 50 -0.74 8.00 13.99
N LEU A 51 -1.30 7.97 12.78
CA LEU A 51 -1.92 6.80 12.19
C LEU A 51 -1.27 6.51 10.84
N TYR A 52 -0.69 5.32 10.68
CA TYR A 52 -0.23 4.85 9.38
C TYR A 52 -1.36 4.12 8.67
N VAL A 53 -1.68 4.51 7.45
CA VAL A 53 -2.82 3.97 6.74
C VAL A 53 -2.47 3.61 5.30
N PHE A 54 -2.62 2.34 4.94
CA PHE A 54 -2.46 1.88 3.57
C PHE A 54 -3.79 1.99 2.84
N ILE A 55 -3.81 2.73 1.75
CA ILE A 55 -5.01 3.03 0.96
C ILE A 55 -4.75 2.78 -0.51
N ASP A 56 -5.80 2.47 -1.25
CA ASP A 56 -5.77 2.43 -2.71
C ASP A 56 -6.71 3.54 -3.23
N PRO A 57 -6.25 4.44 -4.11
CA PRO A 57 -7.05 5.57 -4.59
C PRO A 57 -8.30 5.17 -5.38
N LEU A 58 -8.33 3.96 -5.94
CA LEU A 58 -9.48 3.41 -6.68
C LEU A 58 -10.34 2.45 -5.84
N CYS A 59 -9.90 2.07 -4.63
CA CYS A 59 -10.70 1.22 -3.75
C CYS A 59 -11.84 2.02 -3.10
N LYS A 60 -13.09 1.56 -3.29
CA LYS A 60 -14.31 2.16 -2.72
C LYS A 60 -14.22 2.40 -1.21
N HIS A 61 -13.72 1.43 -0.45
CA HIS A 61 -13.61 1.54 1.01
C HIS A 61 -12.54 2.55 1.42
N SER A 62 -11.41 2.58 0.73
CA SER A 62 -10.36 3.57 0.94
C SER A 62 -10.88 4.98 0.66
N CYS A 63 -11.60 5.19 -0.45
CA CYS A 63 -12.23 6.47 -0.77
C CYS A 63 -13.24 6.91 0.30
N LYS A 64 -14.08 5.98 0.78
CA LYS A 64 -15.06 6.27 1.84
C LYS A 64 -14.36 6.70 3.12
N PHE A 65 -13.29 6.00 3.49
CA PHE A 65 -12.48 6.33 4.67
C PHE A 65 -11.83 7.71 4.54
N VAL A 66 -11.11 7.98 3.45
CA VAL A 66 -10.46 9.28 3.21
C VAL A 66 -11.48 10.42 3.23
N ARG A 67 -12.64 10.25 2.56
CA ARG A 67 -13.72 11.24 2.57
C ARG A 67 -14.26 11.53 3.98
N MET A 68 -14.39 10.50 4.80
CA MET A 68 -14.89 10.63 6.17
C MET A 68 -13.92 11.42 7.03
N VAL A 69 -12.62 11.06 7.00
CA VAL A 69 -11.63 11.72 7.86
C VAL A 69 -11.28 13.12 7.36
N SER A 70 -11.24 13.34 6.05
CA SER A 70 -10.92 14.66 5.47
C SER A 70 -11.98 15.73 5.74
N LYS A 71 -13.21 15.31 6.08
CA LYS A 71 -14.34 16.20 6.38
C LYS A 71 -14.59 16.37 7.88
N SER A 72 -13.72 15.81 8.74
CA SER A 72 -13.93 15.82 10.18
C SER A 72 -12.83 16.63 10.89
N PRO A 73 -13.06 17.94 11.16
CA PRO A 73 -12.09 18.77 11.89
C PRO A 73 -11.66 18.15 13.22
N LYS A 74 -12.60 17.55 13.96
CA LYS A 74 -12.33 16.83 15.21
C LYS A 74 -11.33 15.68 15.04
N MET A 75 -11.42 14.92 13.93
CA MET A 75 -10.48 13.83 13.67
C MET A 75 -9.13 14.38 13.20
N LEU A 76 -9.12 15.45 12.41
CA LEU A 76 -7.90 16.07 11.89
C LEU A 76 -7.10 16.82 12.96
N SER A 77 -7.75 17.35 14.00
CA SER A 77 -7.07 17.96 15.15
C SER A 77 -6.56 16.92 16.16
N LYS A 78 -7.15 15.72 16.16
CA LYS A 78 -6.73 14.63 17.06
C LYS A 78 -5.65 13.74 16.45
N TYR A 79 -5.72 13.47 15.15
CA TYR A 79 -4.86 12.53 14.45
C TYR A 79 -4.10 13.17 13.28
N GLN A 80 -2.90 12.66 13.04
CA GLN A 80 -2.12 12.88 11.82
C GLN A 80 -2.09 11.56 11.03
N TYR A 81 -2.73 11.56 9.86
CA TYR A 81 -2.83 10.40 8.99
C TYR A 81 -1.67 10.40 8.00
N HIS A 82 -0.87 9.33 8.02
CA HIS A 82 0.20 9.05 7.08
C HIS A 82 -0.32 8.06 6.05
N PHE A 83 -0.76 8.55 4.89
CA PHE A 83 -1.31 7.71 3.83
C PHE A 83 -0.23 7.11 2.94
N PHE A 84 -0.16 5.79 2.89
CA PHE A 84 0.65 5.04 1.94
C PHE A 84 -0.24 4.53 0.80
N LEU A 85 0.08 4.91 -0.42
CA LEU A 85 -0.68 4.48 -1.59
C LEU A 85 -0.24 3.07 -2.01
N TYR A 86 -1.10 2.09 -1.72
CA TYR A 86 -0.83 0.66 -1.89
C TYR A 86 -1.90 -0.01 -2.75
N ALA A 87 -1.57 -0.21 -4.03
CA ALA A 87 -2.49 -0.72 -5.04
C ALA A 87 -3.00 -2.13 -4.70
N ILE A 88 -4.27 -2.35 -5.02
CA ILE A 88 -4.90 -3.67 -5.14
C ILE A 88 -4.69 -4.11 -6.60
N PRO A 89 -4.05 -5.25 -6.87
CA PRO A 89 -3.64 -5.65 -8.23
C PRO A 89 -4.75 -5.55 -9.29
N ARG A 90 -5.98 -6.00 -8.95
CA ARG A 90 -7.12 -5.97 -9.86
C ARG A 90 -7.69 -4.58 -10.20
N LEU A 91 -7.32 -3.54 -9.44
CA LEU A 91 -7.82 -2.17 -9.67
C LEU A 91 -6.91 -1.37 -10.60
N LYS A 92 -5.70 -1.86 -10.93
CA LYS A 92 -4.75 -1.20 -11.83
C LYS A 92 -4.44 0.27 -11.45
N SER A 93 -4.32 0.54 -10.15
CA SER A 93 -4.19 1.90 -9.61
C SER A 93 -2.81 2.55 -9.80
N SER A 94 -1.83 1.89 -10.42
CA SER A 94 -0.43 2.36 -10.47
C SER A 94 -0.30 3.76 -11.09
N GLU A 95 -0.90 3.98 -12.25
CA GLU A 95 -0.81 5.28 -12.95
C GLU A 95 -1.54 6.40 -12.20
N VAL A 96 -2.59 6.06 -11.44
CA VAL A 96 -3.29 7.02 -10.57
C VAL A 96 -2.43 7.38 -9.36
N ILE A 97 -1.76 6.37 -8.77
CA ILE A 97 -0.81 6.57 -7.68
C ILE A 97 0.37 7.44 -8.15
N SER A 98 0.91 7.16 -9.33
CA SER A 98 1.97 7.96 -9.93
C SER A 98 1.52 9.40 -10.22
N ALA A 99 0.30 9.60 -10.74
CA ALA A 99 -0.26 10.94 -10.92
C ALA A 99 -0.39 11.71 -9.60
N ILE A 100 -0.77 11.05 -8.51
CA ILE A 100 -0.84 11.66 -7.19
C ILE A 100 0.55 12.03 -6.68
N TYR A 101 1.53 11.12 -6.77
CA TYR A 101 2.88 11.38 -6.24
C TYR A 101 3.70 12.39 -7.05
N LEU A 102 3.41 12.55 -8.35
CA LEU A 102 4.10 13.48 -9.23
C LEU A 102 3.46 14.87 -9.30
N SER A 103 2.28 15.05 -8.71
CA SER A 103 1.63 16.36 -8.72
C SER A 103 2.36 17.36 -7.84
N GLU A 104 2.19 18.64 -8.13
CA GLU A 104 2.74 19.74 -7.32
C GLU A 104 2.19 19.73 -5.89
N ASN A 105 0.95 19.26 -5.70
CA ASN A 105 0.30 19.12 -4.41
C ASN A 105 -0.32 17.72 -4.25
N PRO A 106 0.48 16.72 -3.82
CA PRO A 106 0.03 15.33 -3.71
C PRO A 106 -1.17 15.15 -2.81
N LEU A 107 -1.27 15.91 -1.71
CA LEU A 107 -2.42 15.84 -0.81
C LEU A 107 -3.70 16.29 -1.51
N GLN A 108 -3.67 17.45 -2.17
CA GLN A 108 -4.85 17.96 -2.86
C GLN A 108 -5.25 17.04 -4.01
N THR A 109 -4.29 16.52 -4.77
CA THR A 109 -4.55 15.56 -5.86
C THR A 109 -5.14 14.26 -5.33
N GLN A 110 -4.64 13.73 -4.21
CA GLN A 110 -5.23 12.55 -3.56
C GLN A 110 -6.70 12.81 -3.17
N LEU A 111 -7.00 13.96 -2.57
CA LEU A 111 -8.36 14.31 -2.18
C LEU A 111 -9.27 14.48 -3.41
N ASP A 112 -8.77 15.06 -4.49
CA ASP A 112 -9.52 15.22 -5.73
C ASP A 112 -9.87 13.86 -6.36
N VAL A 113 -8.91 12.92 -6.40
CA VAL A 113 -9.15 11.55 -6.88
C VAL A 113 -10.13 10.82 -5.97
N MET A 114 -9.88 10.79 -4.66
CA MET A 114 -10.59 9.89 -3.75
C MET A 114 -11.94 10.45 -3.28
N VAL A 115 -12.04 11.77 -3.12
CA VAL A 115 -13.24 12.45 -2.60
C VAL A 115 -14.09 12.99 -3.74
N LYS A 116 -13.49 13.74 -4.68
CA LYS A 116 -14.19 14.42 -5.78
C LYS A 116 -14.28 13.59 -7.07
N LYS A 117 -13.63 12.42 -7.13
CA LYS A 117 -13.62 11.51 -8.29
C LYS A 117 -13.01 12.12 -9.57
N LYS A 118 -12.10 13.08 -9.41
CA LYS A 118 -11.30 13.63 -10.51
C LYS A 118 -10.06 12.77 -10.70
N ILE A 119 -10.16 11.75 -11.55
CA ILE A 119 -9.07 10.80 -11.77
C ILE A 119 -8.14 11.36 -12.85
N SER A 120 -6.85 11.40 -12.53
CA SER A 120 -5.77 11.62 -13.48
C SER A 120 -4.86 10.40 -13.53
N TYR A 121 -4.21 10.21 -14.66
CA TYR A 121 -3.29 9.11 -14.91
C TYR A 121 -1.95 9.71 -15.35
N HIS A 122 -0.86 9.16 -14.82
CA HIS A 122 0.48 9.51 -15.24
C HIS A 122 1.32 8.25 -15.25
N LYS A 123 2.14 8.07 -16.29
CA LYS A 123 3.06 6.94 -16.36
C LYS A 123 4.05 6.98 -15.20
N ASP A 124 4.39 5.79 -14.71
CA ASP A 124 5.38 5.64 -13.65
C ASP A 124 6.75 6.18 -14.10
N THR A 125 7.42 6.85 -13.18
CA THR A 125 8.82 7.28 -13.29
C THR A 125 9.68 6.41 -12.38
N ASN A 126 10.99 6.37 -12.57
CA ASN A 126 11.88 5.61 -11.69
C ASN A 126 11.73 6.01 -10.21
N LYS A 127 11.51 7.30 -9.94
CA LYS A 127 11.30 7.84 -8.59
C LYS A 127 9.99 7.35 -7.96
N THR A 128 8.89 7.38 -8.71
CA THR A 128 7.58 6.90 -8.21
C THR A 128 7.57 5.39 -8.06
N LYS A 129 8.16 4.66 -9.01
CA LYS A 129 8.33 3.21 -8.93
C LYS A 129 9.09 2.79 -7.67
N ALA A 130 10.26 3.41 -7.40
CA ALA A 130 11.03 3.11 -6.20
C ALA A 130 10.24 3.38 -4.89
N LYS A 131 9.44 4.45 -4.86
CA LYS A 131 8.54 4.76 -3.73
C LYS A 131 7.45 3.68 -3.57
N ILE A 132 6.78 3.31 -4.67
CA ILE A 132 5.74 2.27 -4.69
C ILE A 132 6.32 0.92 -4.25
N ASP A 133 7.51 0.56 -4.72
CA ASP A 133 8.17 -0.72 -4.39
C ASP A 133 8.55 -0.80 -2.91
N ARG A 134 9.04 0.30 -2.31
CA ARG A 134 9.26 0.36 -0.86
C ARG A 134 7.98 0.15 -0.06
N ILE A 135 6.90 0.87 -0.43
CA ILE A 135 5.59 0.72 0.22
C ILE A 135 5.07 -0.71 0.09
N ASN A 136 5.15 -1.31 -1.12
CA ASN A 136 4.74 -2.69 -1.38
C ASN A 136 5.52 -3.67 -0.50
N THR A 137 6.84 -3.49 -0.38
CA THR A 137 7.71 -4.34 0.42
C THR A 137 7.33 -4.30 1.90
N VAL A 138 7.14 -3.10 2.46
CA VAL A 138 6.73 -2.95 3.87
C VAL A 138 5.31 -3.49 4.08
N ALA A 139 4.38 -3.21 3.18
CA ALA A 139 3.01 -3.69 3.25
C ALA A 139 2.95 -5.24 3.27
N GLN A 140 3.79 -5.91 2.49
CA GLN A 140 3.92 -7.36 2.49
C GLN A 140 4.48 -7.87 3.83
N LYS A 141 5.58 -7.28 4.30
CA LYS A 141 6.22 -7.67 5.57
C LYS A 141 5.29 -7.56 6.79
N ILE A 142 4.42 -6.54 6.83
CA ILE A 142 3.45 -6.36 7.92
C ILE A 142 2.09 -7.03 7.65
N ALA A 143 1.99 -7.81 6.57
CA ALA A 143 0.80 -8.56 6.15
C ALA A 143 -0.46 -7.70 5.89
N VAL A 144 -0.33 -6.59 5.17
CA VAL A 144 -1.47 -5.76 4.74
C VAL A 144 -2.32 -6.50 3.69
N SER A 145 -3.41 -7.10 4.13
CA SER A 145 -4.31 -7.87 3.26
C SER A 145 -5.50 -7.08 2.70
N LYS A 146 -5.89 -5.96 3.33
CA LYS A 146 -7.09 -5.16 2.97
C LYS A 146 -6.77 -3.67 2.89
N ARG A 147 -7.58 -2.90 2.17
CA ARG A 147 -7.49 -1.43 2.09
C ARG A 147 -8.87 -0.82 2.38
N PRO A 148 -8.99 0.20 3.25
CA PRO A 148 -7.91 0.78 4.04
C PRO A 148 -7.42 -0.20 5.10
N TYR A 149 -6.13 -0.20 5.39
CA TYR A 149 -5.55 -0.87 6.57
C TYR A 149 -4.97 0.20 7.48
N ILE A 150 -5.36 0.20 8.75
CA ILE A 150 -4.99 1.22 9.72
C ILE A 150 -4.07 0.57 10.74
N PHE A 151 -2.88 1.14 10.91
CA PHE A 151 -1.96 0.83 11.99
C PHE A 151 -1.94 2.00 12.97
N ILE A 152 -2.39 1.74 14.20
CA ILE A 152 -2.49 2.74 15.27
C ILE A 152 -1.20 2.71 16.07
N VAL A 153 -0.50 3.84 16.14
CA VAL A 153 0.63 4.01 17.05
C VAL A 153 0.08 4.18 18.47
N LYS A 154 0.45 3.27 19.37
CA LYS A 154 0.07 3.25 20.78
C LYS A 154 0.80 4.33 21.57
#